data_AF-A0A924P4N2-F1
#
_entry.id   AF-A0A924P4N2-F1
#
_cell.length_a   1.000
_cell.length_b   1.000
_cell.length_c   1.000
_cell.angle_alpha   90.00
_cell.angle_beta   90.00
_cell.angle_gamma   90.00
#
_symmetry.space_group_name_H-M   'P 1'
#
loop_
_entity.id
_entity.type
_entity.pdbx_description
1 polymer ?
#
loop_
_entity_poly.entity_id
_entity_poly.type
_entity_poly.pdbx_seq_one_letter_code
_entity_poly.pdbx_strand_id
1 'polypeptide(L)' 'MLYYYGYLNKIRSSRKLEAECIRNVELWWLLHQLTPGYHTIADFRKDNAAAFKKAFKVFVAFLKRGRLTGW' A
#
# COMPACT_ATOMS: atom_id res chain seq x y z
N MET A 1 -0.52 5.70 1.25
CA MET A 1 0.59 5.46 0.31
C MET A 1 1.22 4.08 0.44
N LEU A 2 1.46 3.56 1.65
CA LEU A 2 2.04 2.22 1.88
C LEU A 2 1.39 1.07 1.07
N TYR A 3 0.05 1.01 0.99
CA TYR A 3 -0.63 -0.05 0.25
C TYR A 3 -0.54 0.09 -1.28
N TYR A 4 -0.33 1.30 -1.76
CA TYR A 4 -0.10 1.56 -3.18
C TYR A 4 1.32 1.13 -3.56
N TYR A 5 2.31 1.48 -2.72
CA TYR A 5 3.66 0.96 -2.80
C TYR A 5 3.67 -0.58 -2.77
N GLY A 6 2.94 -1.18 -1.83
CA GLY A 6 2.78 -2.63 -1.74
C GLY A 6 2.15 -3.23 -3.00
N TYR A 7 1.14 -2.58 -3.60
CA TYR A 7 0.55 -3.04 -4.84
C TYR A 7 1.53 -3.00 -6.02
N LEU A 8 2.26 -1.89 -6.18
CA LEU A 8 3.26 -1.73 -7.24
C LEU A 8 4.42 -2.73 -7.10
N ASN A 9 4.91 -2.94 -5.88
CA ASN A 9 6.01 -3.86 -5.58
C ASN A 9 5.54 -5.31 -5.37
N LYS A 10 4.26 -5.62 -5.63
CA LYS A 10 3.65 -6.94 -5.44
C LYS A 10 3.78 -7.50 -4.00
N ILE A 11 3.90 -6.62 -3.01
CA ILE A 11 3.99 -6.95 -1.58
C ILE A 11 2.59 -6.94 -0.95
N ARG A 12 2.12 -8.12 -0.53
CA ARG A 12 0.77 -8.30 0.04
C ARG A 12 0.75 -8.57 1.55
N SER A 13 1.88 -9.04 2.11
CA SER A 13 2.00 -9.40 3.52
C SER A 13 2.29 -8.16 4.37
N SER A 14 1.56 -7.99 5.47
CA SER A 14 1.79 -6.90 6.43
C SER A 14 3.20 -6.95 7.03
N ARG A 15 3.75 -8.16 7.27
CA ARG A 15 5.13 -8.32 7.76
C ARG A 15 6.18 -7.90 6.75
N LYS A 16 5.92 -8.17 5.46
CA LYS A 16 6.82 -7.69 4.39
C LYS A 16 6.72 -6.16 4.23
N LEU A 17 5.51 -5.60 4.36
CA LEU A 17 5.33 -4.14 4.35
C LEU A 17 6.02 -3.45 5.53
N GLU A 18 5.97 -4.04 6.72
CA GLU A 18 6.73 -3.56 7.89
C GLU A 18 8.24 -3.55 7.63
N ALA A 19 8.79 -4.65 7.09
CA ALA A 19 10.20 -4.73 6.74
C ALA A 19 10.63 -3.64 5.74
N GLU A 20 9.78 -3.34 4.75
CA GLU A 20 10.00 -2.25 3.80
C GLU A 20 9.90 -0.88 4.44
N CYS A 21 8.97 -0.67 5.39
CA CYS A 21 8.87 0.58 6.16
C CYS A 21 10.11 0.84 7.02
N ILE A 22 10.89 -0.20 7.34
CA ILE A 22 12.12 -0.07 8.13
C ILE A 22 13.35 0.12 7.23
N ARG A 23 13.33 -0.40 6.00
CA ARG A 23 14.54 -0.46 5.15
C ARG A 23 14.54 0.53 4.00
N ASN A 24 13.37 1.00 3.56
CA ASN A 24 13.28 1.88 2.40
C ASN A 24 13.12 3.35 2.82
N VAL A 25 14.12 4.16 2.45
CA VAL A 25 14.18 5.61 2.71
C VAL A 25 13.03 6.36 2.01
N GLU A 26 12.55 5.90 0.86
CA GLU A 26 11.36 6.48 0.22
C GLU A 26 10.12 6.32 1.10
N LEU A 27 9.99 5.18 1.78
CA LEU A 27 8.88 4.91 2.68
C LEU A 27 8.96 5.76 3.95
N TRP A 28 10.17 6.00 4.46
CA TRP A 28 10.36 6.95 5.56
C TRP A 28 9.91 8.36 5.16
N TRP A 29 10.25 8.82 3.95
CA TRP A 29 9.82 10.12 3.48
C TRP A 29 8.30 10.17 3.25
N LEU A 30 7.72 9.14 2.63
CA LEU A 30 6.28 9.03 2.37
C LEU A 30 5.42 8.89 3.64
N LEU A 31 5.97 8.33 4.71
CA LEU A 31 5.28 8.11 5.98
C LEU A 31 5.68 9.11 7.06
N HIS A 32 6.46 10.15 6.75
CA HIS A 32 6.99 11.10 7.74
C HIS A 32 7.70 10.39 8.91
N GLN A 33 8.55 9.40 8.60
CA GLN A 33 9.27 8.54 9.54
C GLN A 33 8.40 7.64 10.42
N LEU A 34 7.09 7.51 10.17
CA LEU A 34 6.31 6.46 10.82
C LEU A 34 6.77 5.08 10.33
N THR A 35 7.14 4.22 11.27
CA THR A 35 7.40 2.79 11.06
C THR A 35 6.27 1.97 11.69
N PRO A 36 5.10 1.84 11.01
CA PRO A 36 3.99 1.07 11.56
C PRO A 36 4.35 -0.42 11.61
N GLY A 37 4.09 -1.04 12.76
CA GLY A 37 4.31 -2.47 12.93
C GLY A 37 3.31 -3.31 12.13
N TYR A 38 3.60 -4.59 11.91
CA TYR A 38 2.74 -5.45 11.08
C TYR A 38 1.31 -5.60 11.63
N HIS A 39 1.14 -5.56 12.97
CA HIS A 39 -0.17 -5.56 13.61
C HIS A 39 -0.96 -4.31 13.26
N THR A 40 -0.35 -3.13 13.41
CA THR A 40 -0.95 -1.85 13.03
C THR A 40 -1.36 -1.84 11.55
N ILE A 41 -0.51 -2.37 10.66
CA ILE A 41 -0.82 -2.50 9.23
C ILE A 41 -1.97 -3.49 8.99
N ALA A 42 -2.07 -4.57 9.75
CA ALA A 42 -3.13 -5.56 9.61
C ALA A 42 -4.48 -5.00 10.11
N ASP A 43 -4.49 -4.40 11.30
CA ASP A 43 -5.68 -3.83 11.92
C ASP A 43 -6.22 -2.66 11.10
N PHE A 44 -5.35 -1.75 10.67
CA PHE A 44 -5.75 -0.65 9.78
C PHE A 44 -6.40 -1.16 8.49
N ARG A 45 -5.92 -2.28 7.93
CA ARG A 45 -6.51 -2.90 6.74
C ARG A 45 -7.88 -3.50 7.01
N LYS A 46 -8.06 -4.10 8.17
CA LYS A 46 -9.32 -4.71 8.60
C LYS A 46 -10.38 -3.62 8.81
N ASP A 47 -10.01 -2.56 9.52
CA ASP A 47 -10.93 -1.48 9.87
C ASP A 47 -11.34 -0.64 8.65
N ASN A 48 -10.45 -0.50 7.67
CA ASN A 48 -10.67 0.33 6.48
C ASN A 48 -10.92 -0.48 5.20
N ALA A 49 -11.26 -1.78 5.31
CA ALA A 49 -11.36 -2.68 4.17
C ALA A 49 -12.29 -2.17 3.05
N ALA A 50 -13.43 -1.56 3.41
CA ALA A 50 -14.38 -0.98 2.47
C ALA A 50 -13.81 0.23 1.71
N ALA A 51 -13.14 1.14 2.44
CA ALA A 51 -12.49 2.31 1.85
C ALA A 51 -11.37 1.90 0.89
N PHE A 52 -10.57 0.91 1.27
CA PHE A 52 -9.54 0.34 0.40
C PHE A 52 -10.11 -0.24 -0.87
N LYS A 53 -11.19 -1.04 -0.78
CA LYS A 53 -11.83 -1.63 -1.97
C LYS A 53 -12.30 -0.55 -2.94
N LYS A 54 -12.88 0.54 -2.44
CA LYS A 54 -13.31 1.69 -3.26
C LYS A 54 -12.12 2.41 -3.89
N ALA A 55 -11.09 2.72 -3.10
CA ALA A 55 -9.89 3.40 -3.57
C ALA A 55 -9.15 2.58 -4.63
N PHE A 56 -8.96 1.27 -4.42
CA PHE A 56 -8.35 0.37 -5.41
C PHE A 56 -9.18 0.26 -6.68
N LYS A 57 -10.52 0.25 -6.59
CA LYS A 57 -11.38 0.23 -7.78
C LYS A 57 -11.20 1.48 -8.63
N VAL A 58 -11.19 2.65 -8.00
CA VAL A 58 -10.94 3.94 -8.69
C VAL A 58 -9.53 3.95 -9.29
N PHE A 59 -8.55 3.48 -8.52
CA PHE A 59 -7.17 3.46 -8.97
C PHE A 59 -6.93 2.53 -10.17
N VAL A 60 -7.48 1.31 -10.14
CA VAL A 60 -7.38 0.38 -11.27
C VAL A 60 -8.13 0.92 -12.49
N ALA A 61 -9.29 1.57 -12.29
CA ALA A 61 -10.01 2.24 -13.38
C ALA A 61 -9.18 3.37 -14.01
N PHE A 62 -8.48 4.16 -13.18
CA PHE A 62 -7.55 5.18 -13.65
C PHE A 62 -6.40 4.59 -14.48
N LEU A 63 -5.75 3.54 -13.99
CA LEU A 63 -4.67 2.86 -14.73
C LEU A 63 -5.15 2.28 -16.06
N LYS A 64 -6.34 1.66 -16.08
CA LYS A 64 -6.96 1.13 -17.31
C LYS A 64 -7.23 2.22 -18.33
N ARG A 65 -7.75 3.36 -17.88
CA ARG A 65 -8.01 4.53 -18.74
C ARG A 65 -6.71 5.11 -19.31
N GLY A 66 -5.64 5.11 -18.53
CA GLY A 66 -4.32 5.59 -18.96
C GLY A 66 -3.55 4.64 -19.89
N ARG A 67 -4.10 3.46 -20.26
CA ARG A 67 -3.38 2.38 -20.97
C ARG A 67 -2.09 1.90 -20.27
N LEU A 68 -1.94 2.21 -18.98
CA LEU A 68 -0.77 1.84 -18.17
C LEU A 68 -0.89 0.41 -17.60
N THR A 69 -2.02 -0.26 -17.81
CA THR A 69 -2.17 -1.68 -17.51
C THR A 69 -1.76 -2.52 -18.72
N GLY A 70 -0.46 -2.74 -18.88
CA GLY A 70 0.10 -3.81 -19.68
C GLY A 70 0.27 -5.07 -18.82
N TRP A 71 -0.80 -5.85 -18.73
CA TRP A 71 -0.84 -7.23 -18.26
C TRP A 71 -1.74 -8.01 -19.21
#